data_AF-Q94425-F1
#
_entry.id   AF-Q94425-F1
#
_cell.length_a   1.000
_cell.length_b   1.000
_cell.length_c   1.000
_cell.angle_alpha   90.00
_cell.angle_beta   90.00
_cell.angle_gamma   90.00
#
_symmetry.space_group_name_H-M   'P 1'
#
loop_
_entity.id
_entity.type
_entity.pdbx_description
1 polymer ?
#
loop_
_entity_poly.entity_id
_entity_poly.type
_entity_poly.pdbx_seq_one_letter_code
_entity_poly.pdbx_strand_id
1 'polypeptide(L)'
;GMICRHPIYLERTVRMIGSDIANTSKGTGVVHIAPAHGMDDFGIGQKHNLSTESSVNSDGEFMANIAPNLEGKFIFTSGNEAVVEMLKEEMNLFHEHDYKHSYPYDWRTKQPIFVHTSNQWFVDTAMLANKAEAAISGITTYPDNGISSMLNRLQLRSYWCISRQRAWGLPIPVFYHKESGELLLNESTIQHLVSLVLKHGADIWWEGTELLPTQYNADEYERGRDILDIWFDSGVSWDCVLRDSKNRTTQADFYIEGKDQYGGWFQSSLLTSVGLQGVAPYKNLMVHGFVLDEKGQKMSKSIGNVVDPMVLTNGGKNPQRDPAYGADALRWWVAESNVHQDVHISTTIIKSAAESVQKIRNSVRFMLGNLNEFDKMKIVPTPAMLILDLRYRFEDKKLWYVTSMNYPLNLSV
;
A
#
# COMPACT_ATOMS: atom_id res chain seq x y z
N GLY A 1 -26.69 7.13 -30.53
CA GLY A 1 -26.95 8.56 -30.28
C GLY A 1 -26.84 9.34 -31.57
N MET A 2 -27.13 10.64 -31.53
CA MET A 2 -26.89 11.56 -32.64
C MET A 2 -25.43 11.48 -33.13
N ILE A 3 -25.22 11.75 -34.41
CA ILE A 3 -23.90 11.83 -35.03
C ILE A 3 -23.61 13.30 -35.31
N CYS A 4 -22.46 13.77 -34.86
CA CYS A 4 -21.97 15.13 -35.02
C CYS A 4 -20.73 15.14 -35.94
N ARG A 5 -20.40 16.26 -36.55
CA ARG A 5 -19.11 16.43 -37.25
C ARG A 5 -18.04 16.83 -36.25
N HIS A 6 -16.78 16.45 -36.49
CA HIS A 6 -15.66 16.93 -35.70
C HIS A 6 -15.43 18.42 -35.95
N PRO A 7 -15.18 19.26 -34.93
CA PRO A 7 -15.19 20.72 -35.07
C PRO A 7 -13.99 21.30 -35.86
N ILE A 8 -12.94 20.51 -36.07
CA ILE A 8 -11.75 20.91 -36.85
C ILE A 8 -11.62 20.09 -38.15
N TYR A 9 -12.16 18.87 -38.16
CA TYR A 9 -11.97 17.91 -39.26
C TYR A 9 -13.33 17.53 -39.78
N LEU A 10 -13.95 18.43 -40.56
CA LEU A 10 -15.37 18.34 -40.91
C LEU A 10 -15.76 17.05 -41.66
N GLU A 11 -14.80 16.36 -42.26
CA GLU A 11 -14.95 15.05 -42.89
C GLU A 11 -15.14 13.91 -41.88
N ARG A 12 -14.70 14.10 -40.62
CA ARG A 12 -14.84 13.12 -39.55
C ARG A 12 -16.17 13.30 -38.83
N THR A 13 -16.74 12.19 -38.40
CA THR A 13 -17.94 12.18 -37.57
C THR A 13 -17.65 11.57 -36.20
N VAL A 14 -18.32 12.10 -35.18
CA VAL A 14 -18.24 11.65 -33.79
C VAL A 14 -19.64 11.31 -33.29
N ARG A 15 -19.75 10.30 -32.44
CA ARG A 15 -21.04 9.84 -31.89
C ARG A 15 -21.29 10.47 -30.53
N MET A 16 -22.53 10.87 -30.28
CA MET A 16 -22.97 11.26 -28.94
C MET A 16 -23.23 10.02 -28.09
N ILE A 17 -22.62 9.99 -26.90
CA ILE A 17 -22.70 8.91 -25.92
C ILE A 17 -23.47 9.42 -24.70
N GLY A 18 -24.48 8.66 -24.26
CA GLY A 18 -25.16 8.93 -23.00
C GLY A 18 -24.26 8.52 -21.83
N SER A 19 -24.06 9.41 -20.87
CA SER A 19 -23.23 9.17 -19.70
C SER A 19 -23.85 9.83 -18.47
N ASP A 20 -23.85 9.09 -17.35
CA ASP A 20 -24.32 9.60 -16.05
C ASP A 20 -23.29 10.52 -15.37
N ILE A 21 -22.08 10.63 -15.94
CA ILE A 21 -20.97 11.42 -15.41
C ILE A 21 -21.13 12.91 -15.78
N ALA A 22 -21.85 13.20 -16.87
CA ALA A 22 -22.09 14.57 -17.31
C ALA A 22 -23.06 15.28 -16.35
N ASN A 23 -22.68 16.49 -15.91
CA ASN A 23 -23.49 17.31 -15.01
C ASN A 23 -23.91 18.61 -15.71
N THR A 24 -25.21 18.91 -15.72
CA THR A 24 -25.78 20.12 -16.36
C THR A 24 -25.50 21.42 -15.62
N SER A 25 -25.02 21.37 -14.37
CA SER A 25 -24.64 22.55 -13.59
C SER A 25 -23.27 23.14 -13.96
N LYS A 26 -22.49 22.45 -14.81
CA LYS A 26 -21.16 22.90 -15.25
C LYS A 26 -21.03 22.83 -16.77
N GLY A 27 -20.41 23.84 -17.36
CA GLY A 27 -20.24 23.93 -18.81
C GLY A 27 -21.59 23.98 -19.54
N THR A 28 -21.72 23.21 -20.62
CA THR A 28 -22.94 23.16 -21.45
C THR A 28 -23.84 21.96 -21.13
N GLY A 29 -23.43 21.10 -20.19
CA GLY A 29 -24.03 19.78 -20.00
C GLY A 29 -23.66 18.73 -21.06
N VAL A 30 -22.85 19.10 -22.06
CA VAL A 30 -22.27 18.19 -23.06
C VAL A 30 -20.75 18.20 -22.88
N VAL A 31 -20.16 17.03 -22.66
CA VAL A 31 -18.73 16.88 -22.34
C VAL A 31 -18.02 16.18 -23.49
N HIS A 32 -16.92 16.77 -23.96
CA HIS A 32 -16.01 16.12 -24.91
C HIS A 32 -15.30 14.94 -24.22
N ILE A 33 -15.19 13.81 -24.92
CA ILE A 33 -14.56 12.60 -24.41
C ILE A 33 -13.23 12.40 -25.15
N ALA A 34 -12.13 12.39 -24.42
CA ALA A 34 -10.79 12.07 -24.90
C ALA A 34 -10.21 10.89 -24.08
N PRO A 35 -10.43 9.63 -24.51
CA PRO A 35 -10.11 8.46 -23.69
C PRO A 35 -8.64 8.37 -23.25
N ALA A 36 -7.72 8.95 -24.02
CA ALA A 36 -6.29 8.96 -23.70
C ALA A 36 -5.89 9.96 -22.58
N HIS A 37 -6.78 10.88 -22.20
CA HIS A 37 -6.44 12.08 -21.42
C HIS A 37 -7.35 12.33 -20.21
N GLY A 38 -8.20 11.36 -19.84
CA GLY A 38 -9.06 11.45 -18.67
C GLY A 38 -9.42 10.06 -18.16
N MET A 39 -9.50 9.89 -16.84
CA MET A 39 -9.80 8.57 -16.25
C MET A 39 -11.24 8.12 -16.55
N ASP A 40 -12.20 9.02 -16.40
CA ASP A 40 -13.61 8.74 -16.74
C ASP A 40 -13.77 8.52 -18.25
N ASP A 41 -13.10 9.34 -19.05
CA ASP A 41 -13.08 9.23 -20.51
C ASP A 41 -12.48 7.90 -20.98
N PHE A 42 -11.40 7.44 -20.32
CA PHE A 42 -10.80 6.14 -20.59
C PHE A 42 -11.79 5.00 -20.34
N GLY A 43 -12.52 5.07 -19.22
CA GLY A 43 -13.57 4.08 -18.90
C GLY A 43 -14.70 4.07 -19.91
N ILE A 44 -15.18 5.25 -20.33
CA ILE A 44 -16.18 5.37 -21.41
C ILE A 44 -15.61 4.84 -22.72
N GLY A 45 -14.35 5.18 -23.04
CA GLY A 45 -13.66 4.75 -24.24
C GLY A 45 -13.56 3.24 -24.33
N GLN A 46 -13.13 2.56 -23.27
CA GLN A 46 -13.12 1.10 -23.20
C GLN A 46 -14.51 0.50 -23.38
N LYS A 47 -15.52 1.02 -22.66
CA LYS A 47 -16.90 0.51 -22.74
C LYS A 47 -17.49 0.62 -24.15
N HIS A 48 -17.09 1.63 -24.92
CA HIS A 48 -17.60 1.91 -26.25
C HIS A 48 -16.61 1.59 -27.39
N ASN A 49 -15.51 0.89 -27.10
CA ASN A 49 -14.45 0.54 -28.05
C ASN A 49 -13.92 1.76 -28.84
N LEU A 50 -13.71 2.88 -28.16
CA LEU A 50 -13.05 4.06 -28.72
C LEU A 50 -11.53 3.92 -28.62
N SER A 51 -10.81 4.58 -29.52
CA SER A 51 -9.34 4.64 -29.43
C SER A 51 -8.91 5.29 -28.13
N THR A 52 -7.96 4.64 -27.46
CA THR A 52 -7.26 5.12 -26.27
C THR A 52 -5.83 5.56 -26.59
N GLU A 53 -5.49 5.66 -27.88
CA GLU A 53 -4.19 6.15 -28.32
C GLU A 53 -4.07 7.66 -28.03
N SER A 54 -2.94 8.04 -27.45
CA SER A 54 -2.64 9.42 -27.12
C SER A 54 -2.33 10.21 -28.39
N SER A 55 -2.77 11.48 -28.42
CA SER A 55 -2.34 12.44 -29.44
C SER A 55 -1.05 13.17 -29.05
N VAL A 56 -0.53 12.90 -27.85
CA VAL A 56 0.55 13.64 -27.20
C VAL A 56 1.62 12.64 -26.73
N ASN A 57 2.88 12.95 -26.96
CA ASN A 57 4.02 12.14 -26.51
C ASN A 57 4.31 12.35 -25.00
N SER A 58 5.33 11.65 -24.48
CA SER A 58 5.74 11.74 -23.07
C SER A 58 6.27 13.12 -22.65
N ASP A 59 6.71 13.93 -23.62
CA ASP A 59 7.24 15.28 -23.39
C ASP A 59 6.14 16.35 -23.39
N GLY A 60 4.87 15.95 -23.61
CA GLY A 60 3.75 16.87 -23.65
C GLY A 60 3.62 17.60 -24.99
N GLU A 61 4.13 17.02 -26.08
CA GLU A 61 4.05 17.57 -27.42
C GLU A 61 3.13 16.73 -28.32
N PHE A 62 2.42 17.37 -29.24
CA PHE A 62 1.58 16.65 -30.20
C PHE A 62 2.40 15.76 -31.15
N MET A 63 1.90 14.54 -31.37
CA MET A 63 2.54 13.58 -32.27
C MET A 63 2.35 13.94 -33.74
N ALA A 64 3.32 13.58 -34.58
CA ALA A 64 3.36 13.90 -36.01
C ALA A 64 2.15 13.39 -36.81
N ASN A 65 1.57 12.26 -36.39
CA ASN A 65 0.42 11.62 -37.06
C ASN A 65 -0.92 12.32 -36.79
N ILE A 66 -0.97 13.33 -35.93
CA ILE A 66 -2.21 14.01 -35.56
C ILE A 66 -2.60 15.07 -36.58
N ALA A 67 -1.72 16.06 -36.77
CA ALA A 67 -1.85 17.07 -37.81
C ALA A 67 -0.50 17.77 -38.04
N PRO A 68 -0.13 18.06 -39.30
CA PRO A 68 1.16 18.70 -39.61
C PRO A 68 1.38 20.04 -38.90
N ASN A 69 0.30 20.79 -38.63
CA ASN A 69 0.38 22.10 -37.97
C ASN A 69 0.45 22.01 -36.43
N LEU A 70 0.28 20.83 -35.86
CA LEU A 70 0.38 20.57 -34.42
C LEU A 70 1.67 19.85 -34.02
N GLU A 71 2.29 19.10 -34.92
CA GLU A 71 3.49 18.31 -34.66
C GLU A 71 4.55 19.06 -33.83
N GLY A 72 4.99 18.45 -32.73
CA GLY A 72 6.03 18.97 -31.85
C GLY A 72 5.61 20.18 -30.99
N LYS A 73 4.37 20.66 -31.10
CA LYS A 73 3.91 21.79 -30.28
C LYS A 73 3.54 21.32 -28.88
N PHE A 74 4.09 22.01 -27.89
CA PHE A 74 3.82 21.74 -26.47
C PHE A 74 2.37 22.11 -26.08
N ILE A 75 1.68 21.18 -25.43
CA ILE A 75 0.22 21.26 -25.19
C ILE A 75 -0.20 22.46 -24.34
N PHE A 76 0.60 22.87 -23.35
CA PHE A 76 0.20 23.96 -22.44
C PHE A 76 0.44 25.36 -23.01
N THR A 77 1.03 25.47 -24.21
CA THR A 77 1.35 26.75 -24.84
C THR A 77 0.95 26.73 -26.32
N SER A 78 1.94 26.65 -27.22
CA SER A 78 1.77 26.71 -28.67
C SER A 78 0.79 25.67 -29.23
N GLY A 79 0.63 24.54 -28.54
CA GLY A 79 -0.32 23.50 -28.92
C GLY A 79 -1.77 23.97 -28.76
N ASN A 80 -2.14 24.44 -27.57
CA ASN A 80 -3.48 24.99 -27.32
C ASN A 80 -3.78 26.20 -28.22
N GLU A 81 -2.82 27.11 -28.39
CA GLU A 81 -2.98 28.28 -29.27
C GLU A 81 -3.29 27.87 -30.71
N ALA A 82 -2.58 26.86 -31.23
CA ALA A 82 -2.81 26.35 -32.57
C ALA A 82 -4.20 25.69 -32.72
N VAL A 83 -4.66 24.92 -31.73
CA VAL A 83 -5.99 24.30 -31.77
C VAL A 83 -7.10 25.35 -31.73
N VAL A 84 -6.94 26.42 -30.94
CA VAL A 84 -7.89 27.54 -30.90
C VAL A 84 -7.97 28.22 -32.26
N GLU A 85 -6.84 28.44 -32.94
CA GLU A 85 -6.83 29.04 -34.26
C GLU A 85 -7.53 28.15 -35.31
N MET A 86 -7.27 26.84 -35.30
CA MET A 86 -7.96 25.89 -36.17
C MET A 86 -9.49 25.92 -35.98
N LEU A 87 -9.97 26.06 -34.74
CA LEU A 87 -11.40 26.19 -34.45
C LEU A 87 -11.99 27.51 -34.96
N LYS A 88 -11.21 28.60 -34.94
CA LYS A 88 -11.59 29.91 -35.50
C LYS A 88 -11.71 29.84 -37.01
N GLU A 89 -10.73 29.23 -37.69
CA GLU A 89 -10.71 29.05 -39.15
C GLU A 89 -11.95 28.29 -39.66
N GLU A 90 -12.37 27.24 -38.95
CA GLU A 90 -13.57 26.45 -39.26
C GLU A 90 -14.89 27.08 -38.75
N MET A 91 -14.83 28.29 -38.17
CA MET A 91 -15.97 29.00 -37.56
C MET A 91 -16.74 28.18 -36.50
N ASN A 92 -16.05 27.26 -35.83
CA ASN A 92 -16.62 26.39 -34.80
C ASN A 92 -16.28 26.83 -33.37
N LEU A 93 -15.52 27.93 -33.20
CA LEU A 93 -15.29 28.55 -31.89
C LEU A 93 -16.43 29.51 -31.53
N PHE A 94 -17.34 29.06 -30.66
CA PHE A 94 -18.50 29.87 -30.25
C PHE A 94 -18.17 30.88 -29.13
N HIS A 95 -17.30 30.51 -28.20
CA HIS A 95 -16.96 31.34 -27.04
C HIS A 95 -15.57 30.97 -26.49
N GLU A 96 -14.79 31.99 -26.13
CA GLU A 96 -13.45 31.89 -25.55
C GLU A 96 -13.35 32.91 -24.39
N HIS A 97 -12.90 32.48 -23.21
CA HIS A 97 -12.63 33.36 -22.06
C HIS A 97 -11.63 32.72 -21.10
N ASP A 98 -10.97 33.52 -20.28
CA ASP A 98 -10.07 33.05 -19.23
C ASP A 98 -10.86 32.47 -18.05
N TYR A 99 -10.51 31.25 -17.63
CA TYR A 99 -11.15 30.56 -16.52
C TYR A 99 -10.16 30.21 -15.40
N LYS A 100 -10.34 30.79 -14.21
CA LYS A 100 -9.51 30.50 -13.04
C LYS A 100 -10.05 29.29 -12.29
N HIS A 101 -9.23 28.24 -12.19
CA HIS A 101 -9.57 27.01 -11.48
C HIS A 101 -8.34 26.36 -10.83
N SER A 102 -8.58 25.34 -10.03
CA SER A 102 -7.51 24.48 -9.50
C SER A 102 -7.07 23.49 -10.57
N TYR A 103 -5.76 23.33 -10.73
CA TYR A 103 -5.15 22.39 -11.67
C TYR A 103 -4.04 21.59 -10.94
N PRO A 104 -3.80 20.32 -11.29
CA PRO A 104 -2.74 19.53 -10.66
C PRO A 104 -1.34 19.95 -11.14
N TYR A 105 -0.40 20.03 -10.21
CA TYR A 105 1.00 20.36 -10.45
C TYR A 105 1.91 19.29 -9.85
N ASP A 106 3.04 19.04 -10.51
CA ASP A 106 4.10 18.22 -9.94
C ASP A 106 4.65 18.93 -8.69
N TRP A 107 4.65 18.21 -7.57
CA TRP A 107 4.96 18.81 -6.27
C TRP A 107 6.43 19.23 -6.14
N ARG A 108 7.32 18.71 -6.97
CA ARG A 108 8.77 18.99 -6.93
C ARG A 108 9.16 20.12 -7.87
N THR A 109 8.79 20.00 -9.13
CA THR A 109 9.12 20.96 -10.21
C THR A 109 8.16 22.15 -10.27
N LYS A 110 6.97 22.02 -9.65
CA LYS A 110 5.88 23.00 -9.72
C LYS A 110 5.42 23.29 -11.15
N GLN A 111 5.56 22.33 -12.05
CA GLN A 111 5.04 22.39 -13.42
C GLN A 111 3.68 21.69 -13.50
N PRO A 112 2.79 22.12 -14.42
CA PRO A 112 1.51 21.46 -14.62
C PRO A 112 1.71 20.01 -15.10
N ILE A 113 0.85 19.10 -14.66
CA ILE A 113 0.85 17.70 -15.14
C ILE A 113 -0.33 17.46 -16.09
N PHE A 114 -0.20 16.51 -16.99
CA PHE A 114 -1.28 16.07 -17.87
C PHE A 114 -1.49 14.56 -17.74
N VAL A 115 -2.68 14.10 -18.10
CA VAL A 115 -3.02 12.67 -18.13
C VAL A 115 -2.73 12.12 -19.52
N HIS A 116 -2.08 10.96 -19.55
CA HIS A 116 -1.65 10.28 -20.76
C HIS A 116 -1.79 8.76 -20.55
N THR A 117 -2.39 8.08 -21.53
CA THR A 117 -2.37 6.62 -21.61
C THR A 117 -0.96 6.09 -21.85
N SER A 118 -0.54 5.11 -21.06
CA SER A 118 0.74 4.44 -21.23
C SER A 118 0.55 2.93 -21.15
N ASN A 119 1.43 2.19 -21.82
CA ASN A 119 1.51 0.75 -21.65
C ASN A 119 2.03 0.45 -20.23
N GLN A 120 1.32 -0.39 -19.50
CA GLN A 120 1.61 -0.75 -18.12
C GLN A 120 1.32 -2.23 -17.89
N TRP A 121 1.94 -2.78 -16.85
CA TRP A 121 1.73 -4.15 -16.41
C TRP A 121 0.64 -4.21 -15.35
N PHE A 122 -0.31 -5.11 -15.56
CA PHE A 122 -1.44 -5.29 -14.67
C PHE A 122 -1.58 -6.74 -14.21
N VAL A 123 -1.96 -6.92 -12.96
CA VAL A 123 -2.56 -8.16 -12.47
C VAL A 123 -4.07 -8.01 -12.59
N ASP A 124 -4.72 -8.98 -13.23
CA ASP A 124 -6.18 -9.09 -13.27
C ASP A 124 -6.69 -9.49 -11.88
N THR A 125 -7.22 -8.51 -11.14
CA THR A 125 -7.75 -8.74 -9.79
C THR A 125 -9.14 -9.34 -9.83
N ALA A 126 -9.89 -9.17 -10.92
CA ALA A 126 -11.21 -9.78 -11.06
C ALA A 126 -11.11 -11.32 -11.11
N MET A 127 -10.08 -11.87 -11.77
CA MET A 127 -9.79 -13.30 -11.77
C MET A 127 -9.45 -13.87 -10.38
N LEU A 128 -8.98 -13.02 -9.47
CA LEU A 128 -8.60 -13.40 -8.11
C LEU A 128 -9.67 -13.10 -7.06
N ALA A 129 -10.62 -12.20 -7.34
CA ALA A 129 -11.57 -11.67 -6.37
C ALA A 129 -12.35 -12.78 -5.63
N ASN A 130 -12.97 -13.69 -6.37
CA ASN A 130 -13.75 -14.80 -5.78
C ASN A 130 -12.87 -15.77 -4.97
N LYS A 131 -11.65 -16.04 -5.45
CA LYS A 131 -10.70 -16.90 -4.71
C LYS A 131 -10.22 -16.22 -3.43
N ALA A 132 -9.99 -14.90 -3.48
CA ALA A 132 -9.58 -14.11 -2.33
C ALA A 132 -10.70 -14.03 -1.28
N GLU A 133 -11.95 -13.88 -1.71
CA GLU A 133 -13.13 -13.92 -0.84
C GLU A 133 -13.29 -15.28 -0.14
N ALA A 134 -13.16 -16.38 -0.89
CA ALA A 134 -13.18 -17.72 -0.32
C ALA A 134 -12.03 -17.94 0.68
N ALA A 135 -10.81 -17.53 0.31
CA ALA A 135 -9.64 -17.68 1.16
C ALA A 135 -9.74 -16.87 2.47
N ILE A 136 -10.34 -15.67 2.42
CA ILE A 136 -10.46 -14.83 3.61
C ILE A 136 -11.59 -15.23 4.55
N SER A 137 -12.60 -15.95 4.04
CA SER A 137 -13.74 -16.41 4.83
C SER A 137 -13.34 -17.34 5.99
N GLY A 138 -12.17 -17.99 5.89
CA GLY A 138 -11.60 -18.81 6.96
C GLY A 138 -10.71 -18.07 7.95
N ILE A 139 -10.56 -16.75 7.83
CA ILE A 139 -9.62 -15.93 8.61
C ILE A 139 -10.34 -15.20 9.72
N THR A 140 -9.74 -15.16 10.91
CA THR A 140 -10.29 -14.38 12.03
C THR A 140 -9.62 -13.01 12.10
N THR A 141 -10.41 -11.94 12.26
CA THR A 141 -9.90 -10.56 12.31
C THR A 141 -10.23 -9.89 13.65
N TYR A 142 -9.26 -9.16 14.21
CA TYR A 142 -9.35 -8.48 15.49
C TYR A 142 -9.03 -6.99 15.32
N PRO A 143 -10.02 -6.07 15.29
CA PRO A 143 -11.46 -6.31 15.32
C PRO A 143 -12.03 -6.69 13.95
N ASP A 144 -13.13 -7.43 13.94
CA ASP A 144 -13.76 -7.91 12.72
C ASP A 144 -14.63 -6.85 12.02
N ASN A 145 -14.00 -5.77 11.53
CA ASN A 145 -14.73 -4.66 10.91
C ASN A 145 -14.14 -4.11 9.59
N GLY A 146 -12.93 -4.50 9.20
CA GLY A 146 -12.31 -3.97 7.96
C GLY A 146 -12.26 -4.94 6.78
N ILE A 147 -12.48 -6.24 6.99
CA ILE A 147 -12.46 -7.25 5.93
C ILE A 147 -13.50 -6.96 4.85
N SER A 148 -14.73 -6.64 5.24
CA SER A 148 -15.80 -6.35 4.26
C SER A 148 -15.46 -5.14 3.38
N SER A 149 -14.80 -4.11 3.95
CA SER A 149 -14.34 -2.96 3.19
C SER A 149 -13.20 -3.33 2.23
N MET A 150 -12.26 -4.16 2.68
CA MET A 150 -11.16 -4.66 1.83
C MET A 150 -11.68 -5.49 0.66
N LEU A 151 -12.64 -6.40 0.91
CA LEU A 151 -13.26 -7.23 -0.13
C LEU A 151 -14.09 -6.39 -1.11
N ASN A 152 -14.86 -5.42 -0.62
CA ASN A 152 -15.63 -4.54 -1.50
C ASN A 152 -14.71 -3.76 -2.46
N ARG A 153 -13.57 -3.26 -1.96
CA ARG A 153 -12.55 -2.61 -2.81
C ARG A 153 -11.96 -3.54 -3.87
N LEU A 154 -11.77 -4.83 -3.53
CA LEU A 154 -11.31 -5.82 -4.50
C LEU A 154 -12.36 -6.05 -5.60
N GLN A 155 -13.64 -6.14 -5.23
CA GLN A 155 -14.73 -6.35 -6.19
C GLN A 155 -14.94 -5.15 -7.13
N LEU A 156 -14.66 -3.93 -6.67
CA LEU A 156 -14.75 -2.71 -7.50
C LEU A 156 -13.54 -2.49 -8.42
N ARG A 157 -12.44 -3.22 -8.22
CA ARG A 157 -11.18 -3.02 -8.96
C ARG A 157 -10.96 -4.16 -9.95
N SER A 158 -10.91 -3.85 -11.24
CA SER A 158 -10.63 -4.85 -12.27
C SER A 158 -9.15 -5.21 -12.38
N TYR A 159 -8.25 -4.23 -12.20
CA TYR A 159 -6.82 -4.40 -12.44
C TYR A 159 -5.95 -3.73 -11.37
N TRP A 160 -4.86 -4.40 -11.00
CA TRP A 160 -3.77 -3.83 -10.22
C TRP A 160 -2.57 -3.53 -11.11
N CYS A 161 -2.30 -2.24 -11.33
CA CYS A 161 -1.08 -1.79 -12.01
C CYS A 161 0.15 -2.08 -11.13
N ILE A 162 0.96 -3.05 -11.56
CA ILE A 162 2.16 -3.53 -10.87
C ILE A 162 3.44 -2.92 -11.43
N SER A 163 3.42 -2.18 -12.54
CA SER A 163 4.61 -1.51 -13.08
C SER A 163 4.78 -0.09 -12.54
N ARG A 164 6.04 0.35 -12.40
CA ARG A 164 6.43 1.74 -12.12
C ARG A 164 7.62 2.12 -12.99
N GLN A 165 7.59 3.33 -13.54
CA GLN A 165 8.69 3.92 -14.32
C GLN A 165 9.68 4.61 -13.36
N ARG A 166 10.40 3.80 -12.58
CA ARG A 166 11.37 4.26 -11.58
C ARG A 166 12.63 3.40 -11.66
N ALA A 167 13.75 3.95 -11.21
CA ALA A 167 15.03 3.24 -11.22
C ALA A 167 15.25 2.32 -10.00
N TRP A 168 14.55 2.56 -8.89
CA TRP A 168 14.76 1.83 -7.64
C TRP A 168 13.60 0.88 -7.33
N GLY A 169 13.86 -0.41 -7.46
CA GLY A 169 12.99 -1.52 -7.09
C GLY A 169 13.25 -2.76 -7.94
N LEU A 170 12.50 -3.83 -7.71
CA LEU A 170 12.67 -5.10 -8.42
C LEU A 170 12.20 -4.95 -9.88
N PRO A 171 13.02 -5.25 -10.90
CA PRO A 171 12.60 -5.15 -12.29
C PRO A 171 11.52 -6.16 -12.66
N ILE A 172 10.64 -5.78 -13.59
CA ILE A 172 9.75 -6.75 -14.24
C ILE A 172 10.59 -7.54 -15.26
N PRO A 173 10.73 -8.87 -15.11
CA PRO A 173 11.72 -9.68 -15.84
C PRO A 173 11.25 -10.03 -17.26
N VAL A 174 11.01 -9.00 -18.08
CA VAL A 174 10.48 -9.13 -19.44
C VAL A 174 11.45 -8.60 -20.49
N PHE A 175 11.46 -9.24 -21.65
CA PHE A 175 12.15 -8.75 -22.84
C PHE A 175 11.15 -8.46 -23.95
N TYR A 176 11.54 -7.60 -24.88
CA TYR A 176 10.78 -7.24 -26.07
C TYR A 176 11.65 -7.50 -27.30
N HIS A 177 11.07 -8.13 -28.32
CA HIS A 177 11.75 -8.26 -29.60
C HIS A 177 11.82 -6.88 -30.27
N LYS A 178 13.02 -6.43 -30.67
CA LYS A 178 13.27 -5.04 -31.11
C LYS A 178 12.45 -4.60 -32.32
N GLU A 179 12.20 -5.52 -33.27
CA GLU A 179 11.46 -5.18 -34.50
C GLU A 179 9.93 -5.32 -34.34
N SER A 180 9.45 -6.48 -33.87
CA SER A 180 8.02 -6.76 -33.73
C SER A 180 7.37 -6.16 -32.48
N GLY A 181 8.16 -5.83 -31.45
CA GLY A 181 7.66 -5.44 -30.12
C GLY A 181 7.04 -6.60 -29.33
N GLU A 182 7.12 -7.84 -29.83
CA GLU A 182 6.54 -9.01 -29.18
C GLU A 182 7.23 -9.28 -27.83
N LEU A 183 6.44 -9.64 -26.82
CA LEU A 183 6.94 -9.91 -25.47
C LEU A 183 7.58 -11.30 -25.38
N LEU A 184 8.77 -11.35 -24.81
CA LEU A 184 9.43 -12.57 -24.38
C LEU A 184 9.40 -12.65 -22.85
N LEU A 185 8.44 -13.42 -22.33
CA LEU A 185 8.27 -13.74 -20.92
C LEU A 185 7.75 -15.17 -20.79
N ASN A 186 8.61 -16.08 -20.35
CA ASN A 186 8.26 -17.48 -20.14
C ASN A 186 9.07 -18.12 -19.01
N GLU A 187 8.70 -19.34 -18.63
CA GLU A 187 9.34 -20.07 -17.53
C GLU A 187 10.86 -20.20 -17.70
N SER A 188 11.36 -20.49 -18.90
CA SER A 188 12.80 -20.63 -19.14
C SER A 188 13.57 -19.31 -18.93
N THR A 189 13.02 -18.20 -19.41
CA THR A 189 13.61 -16.87 -19.22
C THR A 189 13.58 -16.45 -17.75
N ILE A 190 12.47 -16.73 -17.05
CA ILE A 190 12.32 -16.40 -15.62
C ILE A 190 13.30 -17.23 -14.79
N GLN A 191 13.37 -18.55 -14.97
CA GLN A 191 14.26 -19.42 -14.20
C GLN A 191 15.73 -19.05 -14.40
N HIS A 192 16.11 -18.71 -15.63
CA HIS A 192 17.46 -18.24 -15.92
C HIS A 192 17.77 -16.93 -15.18
N LEU A 193 16.88 -15.95 -15.25
CA LEU A 193 17.03 -14.69 -14.51
C LEU A 193 17.07 -14.89 -12.99
N VAL A 194 16.22 -15.76 -12.45
CA VAL A 194 16.25 -16.12 -11.03
C VAL A 194 17.63 -16.67 -10.64
N SER A 195 18.21 -17.54 -11.47
CA SER A 195 19.56 -18.07 -11.22
C SER A 195 20.64 -16.98 -11.20
N LEU A 196 20.54 -15.98 -12.08
CA LEU A 196 21.45 -14.84 -12.12
C LEU A 196 21.26 -13.94 -10.90
N VAL A 197 20.02 -13.62 -10.54
CA VAL A 197 19.69 -12.79 -9.38
C VAL A 197 20.16 -13.44 -8.08
N LEU A 198 20.01 -14.76 -7.92
CA LEU A 198 20.51 -15.48 -6.75
C LEU A 198 22.04 -15.43 -6.63
N LYS A 199 22.75 -15.37 -7.76
CA LYS A 199 24.22 -15.35 -7.80
C LYS A 199 24.81 -13.95 -7.66
N HIS A 200 24.16 -12.95 -8.25
CA HIS A 200 24.71 -11.61 -8.44
C HIS A 200 23.91 -10.49 -7.77
N GLY A 201 22.73 -10.80 -7.23
CA GLY A 201 21.77 -9.80 -6.75
C GLY A 201 20.87 -9.28 -7.87
N ALA A 202 19.83 -8.51 -7.50
CA ALA A 202 18.83 -8.00 -8.44
C ALA A 202 19.39 -6.97 -9.44
N ASP A 203 20.46 -6.27 -9.06
CA ASP A 203 21.10 -5.25 -9.91
C ASP A 203 21.72 -5.83 -11.19
N ILE A 204 21.92 -7.15 -11.25
CA ILE A 204 22.34 -7.85 -12.47
C ILE A 204 21.42 -7.54 -13.65
N TRP A 205 20.13 -7.25 -13.42
CA TRP A 205 19.21 -6.85 -14.47
C TRP A 205 19.63 -5.57 -15.19
N TRP A 206 20.30 -4.65 -14.50
CA TRP A 206 20.76 -3.38 -15.06
C TRP A 206 22.20 -3.45 -15.56
N GLU A 207 23.04 -4.18 -14.83
CA GLU A 207 24.50 -4.24 -15.08
C GLU A 207 24.89 -5.33 -16.08
N GLY A 208 24.11 -6.42 -16.14
CA GLY A 208 24.41 -7.59 -16.95
C GLY A 208 24.09 -7.42 -18.44
N THR A 209 24.82 -8.15 -19.27
CA THR A 209 24.65 -8.23 -20.74
C THR A 209 24.07 -9.58 -21.18
N GLU A 210 24.40 -10.67 -20.49
CA GLU A 210 23.92 -12.03 -20.79
C GLU A 210 22.73 -12.39 -19.86
N LEU A 211 21.58 -11.77 -20.13
CA LEU A 211 20.38 -11.93 -19.30
C LEU A 211 19.38 -12.96 -19.86
N LEU A 212 19.57 -13.38 -21.11
CA LEU A 212 18.71 -14.36 -21.78
C LEU A 212 19.37 -15.73 -21.82
N PRO A 213 18.59 -16.82 -21.72
CA PRO A 213 19.07 -18.16 -22.02
C PRO A 213 19.70 -18.24 -23.41
N THR A 214 20.70 -19.11 -23.59
CA THR A 214 21.48 -19.25 -24.84
C THR A 214 20.66 -19.65 -26.07
N GLN A 215 19.42 -20.11 -25.88
CA GLN A 215 18.50 -20.43 -26.97
C GLN A 215 17.92 -19.19 -27.68
N TYR A 216 18.08 -18.00 -27.09
CA TYR A 216 17.63 -16.73 -27.67
C TYR A 216 18.84 -15.94 -28.17
N ASN A 217 18.69 -15.30 -29.33
CA ASN A 217 19.67 -14.32 -29.81
C ASN A 217 19.49 -13.00 -29.05
N ALA A 218 20.33 -12.73 -28.05
CA ALA A 218 20.20 -11.54 -27.20
C ALA A 218 20.21 -10.21 -27.97
N ASP A 219 20.82 -10.16 -29.16
CA ASP A 219 20.86 -8.95 -29.99
C ASP A 219 19.51 -8.59 -30.61
N GLU A 220 18.57 -9.53 -30.71
CA GLU A 220 17.21 -9.31 -31.23
C GLU A 220 16.25 -8.76 -30.16
N TYR A 221 16.66 -8.77 -28.89
CA TYR A 221 15.79 -8.41 -27.77
C TYR A 221 16.32 -7.20 -27.00
N GLU A 222 15.41 -6.45 -26.41
CA GLU A 222 15.70 -5.44 -25.41
C GLU A 222 14.98 -5.74 -24.09
N ARG A 223 15.62 -5.43 -22.97
CA ARG A 223 15.05 -5.64 -21.64
C ARG A 223 14.03 -4.54 -21.30
N GLY A 224 12.96 -4.94 -20.61
CA GLY A 224 12.03 -4.01 -19.99
C GLY A 224 12.71 -3.09 -18.97
N ARG A 225 12.16 -1.88 -18.84
CA ARG A 225 12.66 -0.83 -17.94
C ARG A 225 11.77 -0.58 -16.72
N ASP A 226 10.60 -1.20 -16.69
CA ASP A 226 9.68 -1.07 -15.57
C ASP A 226 10.16 -1.90 -14.38
N ILE A 227 9.91 -1.36 -13.19
CA ILE A 227 10.04 -2.09 -11.92
C ILE A 227 8.66 -2.44 -11.38
N LEU A 228 8.62 -3.39 -10.45
CA LEU A 228 7.45 -3.77 -9.70
C LEU A 228 7.04 -2.69 -8.69
N ASP A 229 5.75 -2.64 -8.45
CA ASP A 229 5.12 -1.86 -7.39
C ASP A 229 5.60 -2.35 -6.02
N ILE A 230 5.86 -1.43 -5.09
CA ILE A 230 6.34 -1.76 -3.74
C ILE A 230 5.35 -2.62 -2.94
N TRP A 231 4.05 -2.54 -3.27
CA TRP A 231 3.04 -3.42 -2.71
C TRP A 231 3.16 -4.85 -3.22
N PHE A 232 3.73 -5.06 -4.42
CA PHE A 232 4.04 -6.40 -4.91
C PHE A 232 5.20 -7.00 -4.10
N ASP A 233 6.28 -6.24 -3.91
CA ASP A 233 7.45 -6.66 -3.13
C ASP A 233 7.07 -7.05 -1.70
N SER A 234 6.34 -6.19 -0.99
CA SER A 234 5.85 -6.49 0.35
C SER A 234 4.78 -7.58 0.34
N GLY A 235 3.94 -7.63 -0.70
CA GLY A 235 2.90 -8.63 -0.89
C GLY A 235 3.45 -10.05 -0.99
N VAL A 236 4.64 -10.27 -1.55
CA VAL A 236 5.25 -11.62 -1.64
C VAL A 236 6.05 -12.03 -0.40
N SER A 237 6.09 -11.21 0.65
CA SER A 237 6.86 -11.50 1.88
C SER A 237 6.46 -12.81 2.57
N TRP A 238 5.20 -13.23 2.47
CA TRP A 238 4.74 -14.52 3.00
C TRP A 238 5.51 -15.68 2.38
N ASP A 239 5.93 -15.56 1.13
CA ASP A 239 6.70 -16.58 0.43
C ASP A 239 8.19 -16.40 0.67
N CYS A 240 8.70 -15.18 0.51
CA CYS A 240 10.13 -14.92 0.57
C CYS A 240 10.71 -15.02 1.98
N VAL A 241 9.90 -14.84 3.03
CA VAL A 241 10.35 -14.83 4.43
C VAL A 241 9.92 -16.07 5.20
N LEU A 242 8.69 -16.56 5.00
CA LEU A 242 8.17 -17.69 5.80
C LEU A 242 8.52 -19.05 5.21
N ARG A 243 8.80 -19.12 3.89
CA ARG A 243 9.23 -20.36 3.25
C ARG A 243 10.56 -20.77 3.85
N ASP A 244 10.54 -21.89 4.56
CA ASP A 244 11.74 -22.48 5.14
C ASP A 244 12.02 -23.85 4.53
N SER A 245 13.24 -24.34 4.71
CA SER A 245 13.66 -25.64 4.19
C SER A 245 12.96 -26.85 4.83
N LYS A 246 12.01 -26.63 5.76
CA LYS A 246 11.34 -27.69 6.54
C LYS A 246 9.88 -27.91 6.12
N ASN A 247 9.45 -27.39 4.97
CA ASN A 247 8.05 -27.45 4.54
C ASN A 247 7.07 -26.86 5.58
N ARG A 248 7.50 -25.88 6.40
CA ARG A 248 6.54 -25.15 7.21
C ARG A 248 5.59 -24.39 6.29
N THR A 249 4.31 -24.39 6.66
CA THR A 249 3.29 -23.65 5.93
C THR A 249 3.75 -22.20 5.76
N THR A 250 3.53 -21.67 4.56
CA THR A 250 3.75 -20.26 4.25
C THR A 250 2.60 -19.37 4.75
N GLN A 251 1.59 -19.96 5.39
CA GLN A 251 0.50 -19.26 6.05
C GLN A 251 0.87 -18.97 7.51
N ALA A 252 1.09 -17.70 7.84
CA ALA A 252 1.36 -17.23 9.19
C ALA A 252 0.16 -17.42 10.12
N ASP A 253 0.40 -17.64 11.41
CA ASP A 253 -0.68 -17.64 12.40
C ASP A 253 -1.27 -16.23 12.58
N PHE A 254 -0.45 -15.18 12.54
CA PHE A 254 -0.88 -13.78 12.68
C PHE A 254 -0.15 -12.86 11.71
N TYR A 255 -0.90 -11.91 11.15
CA TYR A 255 -0.40 -10.63 10.65
C TYR A 255 -0.87 -9.52 11.59
N ILE A 256 0.02 -8.59 11.94
CA ILE A 256 -0.26 -7.51 12.89
C ILE A 256 0.21 -6.18 12.32
N GLU A 257 -0.72 -5.30 11.95
CA GLU A 257 -0.41 -3.98 11.36
C GLU A 257 -1.54 -2.97 11.57
N GLY A 258 -1.30 -1.73 11.17
CA GLY A 258 -2.27 -0.63 11.23
C GLY A 258 -3.48 -0.80 10.31
N LYS A 259 -4.59 -0.16 10.68
CA LYS A 259 -5.85 -0.16 9.91
C LYS A 259 -5.72 0.35 8.46
N ASP A 260 -4.66 1.07 8.12
CA ASP A 260 -4.34 1.46 6.75
C ASP A 260 -3.93 0.28 5.86
N GLN A 261 -3.44 -0.83 6.45
CA GLN A 261 -2.93 -1.96 5.69
C GLN A 261 -4.02 -2.84 5.06
N TYR A 262 -5.30 -2.63 5.38
CA TYR A 262 -6.40 -3.25 4.63
C TYR A 262 -6.35 -2.94 3.13
N GLY A 263 -5.98 -1.72 2.75
CA GLY A 263 -5.81 -1.34 1.34
C GLY A 263 -4.38 -1.53 0.81
N GLY A 264 -3.46 -1.95 1.66
CA GLY A 264 -2.02 -2.03 1.39
C GLY A 264 -1.52 -3.46 1.53
N TRP A 265 -0.76 -3.72 2.58
CA TRP A 265 -0.03 -4.98 2.75
C TRP A 265 -0.93 -6.20 2.92
N PHE A 266 -2.07 -6.09 3.62
CA PHE A 266 -2.99 -7.22 3.77
C PHE A 266 -3.57 -7.65 2.42
N GLN A 267 -4.04 -6.68 1.63
CA GLN A 267 -4.64 -6.95 0.33
C GLN A 267 -3.62 -7.48 -0.68
N SER A 268 -2.44 -6.85 -0.78
CA SER A 268 -1.39 -7.30 -1.70
C SER A 268 -0.85 -8.69 -1.33
N SER A 269 -0.68 -8.98 -0.04
CA SER A 269 -0.31 -10.33 0.42
C SER A 269 -1.40 -11.35 0.09
N LEU A 270 -2.67 -11.01 0.33
CA LEU A 270 -3.79 -11.88 -0.02
C LEU A 270 -3.81 -12.20 -1.51
N LEU A 271 -3.70 -11.18 -2.37
CA LEU A 271 -3.77 -11.35 -3.82
C LEU A 271 -2.61 -12.20 -4.35
N THR A 272 -1.38 -11.94 -3.91
CA THR A 272 -0.20 -12.71 -4.35
C THR A 272 -0.25 -14.15 -3.85
N SER A 273 -0.64 -14.38 -2.58
CA SER A 273 -0.78 -15.72 -2.01
C SER A 273 -1.89 -16.52 -2.67
N VAL A 274 -3.06 -15.93 -2.86
CA VAL A 274 -4.18 -16.60 -3.54
C VAL A 274 -3.84 -16.86 -5.00
N GLY A 275 -3.14 -15.94 -5.65
CA GLY A 275 -2.65 -16.12 -7.02
C GLY A 275 -1.69 -17.29 -7.17
N LEU A 276 -0.76 -17.47 -6.23
CA LEU A 276 0.29 -18.50 -6.31
C LEU A 276 -0.12 -19.85 -5.70
N GLN A 277 -0.76 -19.86 -4.53
CA GLN A 277 -1.05 -21.06 -3.74
C GLN A 277 -2.54 -21.25 -3.37
N GLY A 278 -3.41 -20.31 -3.72
CA GLY A 278 -4.86 -20.45 -3.53
C GLY A 278 -5.36 -20.29 -2.09
N VAL A 279 -4.49 -19.94 -1.14
CA VAL A 279 -4.84 -19.73 0.27
C VAL A 279 -4.42 -18.33 0.73
N ALA A 280 -5.04 -17.82 1.80
CA ALA A 280 -4.62 -16.58 2.43
C ALA A 280 -3.27 -16.77 3.16
N PRO A 281 -2.37 -15.78 3.19
CA PRO A 281 -1.03 -15.91 3.78
C PRO A 281 -1.03 -15.79 5.31
N TYR A 282 -2.18 -15.55 5.93
CA TYR A 282 -2.37 -15.41 7.37
C TYR A 282 -3.63 -16.14 7.81
N LYS A 283 -3.64 -16.72 9.02
CA LYS A 283 -4.82 -17.31 9.68
C LYS A 283 -5.62 -16.28 10.47
N ASN A 284 -4.92 -15.30 11.03
CA ASN A 284 -5.50 -14.24 11.84
C ASN A 284 -4.93 -12.88 11.46
N LEU A 285 -5.78 -11.84 11.49
CA LEU A 285 -5.39 -10.44 11.35
C LEU A 285 -5.61 -9.73 12.69
N MET A 286 -4.58 -9.13 13.26
CA MET A 286 -4.70 -8.21 14.40
C MET A 286 -4.42 -6.79 13.92
N VAL A 287 -5.46 -5.96 13.97
CA VAL A 287 -5.43 -4.62 13.39
C VAL A 287 -5.47 -3.58 14.50
N HIS A 288 -4.50 -2.67 14.46
CA HIS A 288 -4.42 -1.56 15.40
C HIS A 288 -4.77 -0.21 14.73
N GLY A 289 -5.18 0.75 15.55
CA GLY A 289 -5.34 2.14 15.12
C GLY A 289 -4.02 2.87 14.94
N PHE A 290 -4.11 4.16 14.67
CA PHE A 290 -2.96 5.05 14.63
C PHE A 290 -2.58 5.58 16.01
N VAL A 291 -1.31 5.91 16.16
CA VAL A 291 -0.85 6.73 17.28
C VAL A 291 -1.06 8.21 16.91
N LEU A 292 -1.79 8.92 17.76
CA LEU A 292 -2.08 10.35 17.65
C LEU A 292 -1.36 11.11 18.77
N ASP A 293 -1.15 12.41 18.56
CA ASP A 293 -0.62 13.27 19.61
C ASP A 293 -1.64 13.50 20.75
N GLU A 294 -1.25 14.26 21.78
CA GLU A 294 -2.10 14.60 22.92
C GLU A 294 -3.43 15.29 22.53
N LYS A 295 -3.48 15.93 21.36
CA LYS A 295 -4.66 16.65 20.85
C LYS A 295 -5.48 15.81 19.86
N GLY A 296 -5.13 14.54 19.68
CA GLY A 296 -5.80 13.66 18.70
C GLY A 296 -5.46 13.98 17.25
N GLN A 297 -4.35 14.67 16.98
CA GLN A 297 -3.90 14.98 15.64
C GLN A 297 -2.92 13.93 15.12
N LYS A 298 -2.96 13.69 13.81
CA LYS A 298 -1.97 12.85 13.13
C LYS A 298 -0.58 13.46 13.33
N MET A 299 0.36 12.66 13.83
CA MET A 299 1.73 13.11 14.01
C MET A 299 2.44 13.30 12.67
N SER A 300 3.09 14.45 12.48
CA SER A 300 3.93 14.70 11.30
C SER A 300 5.06 15.67 11.60
N LYS A 301 6.21 15.48 10.93
CA LYS A 301 7.39 16.33 11.12
C LYS A 301 7.09 17.81 10.82
N SER A 302 6.23 18.08 9.84
CA SER A 302 5.84 19.44 9.45
C SER A 302 5.01 20.17 10.50
N ILE A 303 4.17 19.45 11.25
CA ILE A 303 3.35 20.02 12.34
C ILE A 303 4.19 20.17 13.62
N GLY A 304 5.28 19.39 13.75
CA GLY A 304 6.17 19.45 14.91
C GLY A 304 5.61 18.75 16.17
N ASN A 305 4.58 17.92 16.01
CA ASN A 305 3.92 17.17 17.08
C ASN A 305 4.39 15.70 17.15
N VAL A 306 5.51 15.35 16.51
CA VAL A 306 6.04 13.98 16.55
C VAL A 306 6.67 13.72 17.91
N VAL A 307 6.21 12.67 18.58
CA VAL A 307 6.87 12.11 19.75
C VAL A 307 7.83 11.03 19.28
N ASP A 308 9.13 11.27 19.44
CA ASP A 308 10.18 10.32 19.05
C ASP A 308 10.27 9.16 20.08
N PRO A 309 10.04 7.90 19.68
CA PRO A 309 10.15 6.75 20.58
C PRO A 309 11.53 6.62 21.24
N MET A 310 12.60 7.05 20.56
CA MET A 310 13.95 7.03 21.11
C MET A 310 14.15 8.06 22.21
N VAL A 311 13.50 9.23 22.10
CA VAL A 311 13.51 10.24 23.15
C VAL A 311 12.74 9.75 24.37
N LEU A 312 11.62 9.06 24.20
CA LEU A 312 10.88 8.47 25.32
C LEU A 312 11.67 7.39 26.06
N THR A 313 12.36 6.53 25.31
CA THR A 313 13.08 5.39 25.90
C THR A 313 14.43 5.79 26.49
N ASN A 314 15.23 6.59 25.77
CA ASN A 314 16.60 6.93 26.15
C ASN A 314 16.75 8.34 26.76
N GLY A 315 15.68 9.14 26.74
CA GLY A 315 15.72 10.54 27.13
C GLY A 315 16.16 11.45 25.98
N GLY A 316 15.82 12.73 26.11
CA GLY A 316 16.23 13.78 25.19
C GLY A 316 17.53 14.45 25.60
N LYS A 317 17.88 15.53 24.89
CA LYS A 317 19.08 16.35 25.21
C LYS A 317 19.02 17.01 26.58
N ASN A 318 17.81 17.25 27.10
CA ASN A 318 17.58 17.82 28.43
C ASN A 318 16.80 16.80 29.28
N PRO A 319 17.47 16.04 30.17
CA PRO A 319 16.84 15.01 30.99
C PRO A 319 15.74 15.51 31.93
N GLN A 320 15.77 16.78 32.33
CA GLN A 320 14.71 17.37 33.17
C GLN A 320 13.42 17.59 32.39
N ARG A 321 13.52 17.87 31.09
CA ARG A 321 12.38 18.05 30.20
C ARG A 321 11.92 16.72 29.60
N ASP A 322 12.87 15.92 29.13
CA ASP A 322 12.66 14.68 28.39
C ASP A 322 13.43 13.55 29.09
N PRO A 323 12.96 13.07 30.27
CA PRO A 323 13.64 12.02 31.00
C PRO A 323 13.55 10.69 30.24
N ALA A 324 14.52 9.81 30.47
CA ALA A 324 14.50 8.45 29.96
C ALA A 324 13.48 7.62 30.75
N TYR A 325 12.30 7.38 30.18
CA TYR A 325 11.27 6.55 30.81
C TYR A 325 11.57 5.04 30.66
N GLY A 326 12.42 4.67 29.70
CA GLY A 326 12.78 3.29 29.41
C GLY A 326 11.78 2.58 28.51
N ALA A 327 12.24 1.47 27.90
CA ALA A 327 11.42 0.68 26.97
C ALA A 327 10.20 0.04 27.64
N ASP A 328 10.31 -0.36 28.91
CA ASP A 328 9.20 -0.97 29.64
C ASP A 328 8.03 0.00 29.85
N ALA A 329 8.31 1.29 30.09
CA ALA A 329 7.26 2.30 30.19
C ALA A 329 6.48 2.44 28.88
N LEU A 330 7.19 2.46 27.75
CA LEU A 330 6.55 2.51 26.43
C LEU A 330 5.75 1.24 26.13
N ARG A 331 6.29 0.05 26.43
CA ARG A 331 5.60 -1.23 26.25
C ARG A 331 4.38 -1.35 27.17
N TRP A 332 4.47 -0.83 28.39
CA TRP A 332 3.38 -0.80 29.34
C TRP A 332 2.24 0.09 28.84
N TRP A 333 2.55 1.27 28.30
CA TRP A 333 1.56 2.13 27.64
C TRP A 333 0.86 1.41 26.48
N VAL A 334 1.60 0.68 25.64
CA VAL A 334 0.99 -0.13 24.57
C VAL A 334 0.04 -1.18 25.15
N ALA A 335 0.48 -1.90 26.19
CA ALA A 335 -0.31 -2.96 26.82
C ALA A 335 -1.59 -2.43 27.53
N GLU A 336 -1.55 -1.22 28.09
CA GLU A 336 -2.71 -0.55 28.69
C GLU A 336 -3.66 0.07 27.65
N SER A 337 -3.20 0.26 26.42
CA SER A 337 -3.98 0.93 25.38
C SER A 337 -5.00 0.00 24.72
N ASN A 338 -6.19 0.52 24.41
CA ASN A 338 -7.11 -0.16 23.49
C ASN A 338 -6.58 0.00 22.05
N VAL A 339 -5.65 -0.87 21.66
CA VAL A 339 -4.90 -0.78 20.40
C VAL A 339 -5.78 -0.85 19.15
N HIS A 340 -6.99 -1.39 19.23
CA HIS A 340 -7.92 -1.47 18.08
C HIS A 340 -8.53 -0.11 17.69
N GLN A 341 -8.35 0.91 18.53
CA GLN A 341 -8.74 2.29 18.27
C GLN A 341 -7.49 3.16 18.08
N ASP A 342 -7.69 4.40 17.65
CA ASP A 342 -6.59 5.35 17.63
C ASP A 342 -6.19 5.70 19.08
N VAL A 343 -4.89 5.62 19.38
CA VAL A 343 -4.34 5.76 20.73
C VAL A 343 -3.55 7.07 20.82
N HIS A 344 -3.58 7.70 21.98
CA HIS A 344 -2.91 8.99 22.19
C HIS A 344 -1.57 8.77 22.89
N ILE A 345 -0.56 9.53 22.49
CA ILE A 345 0.75 9.54 23.16
C ILE A 345 1.14 10.96 23.56
N SER A 346 1.60 11.11 24.80
CA SER A 346 2.18 12.34 25.33
C SER A 346 3.20 12.01 26.40
N THR A 347 4.05 12.97 26.75
CA THR A 347 5.02 12.81 27.85
C THR A 347 4.32 12.53 29.19
N THR A 348 3.14 13.11 29.40
CA THR A 348 2.32 12.88 30.59
C THR A 348 1.83 11.44 30.67
N ILE A 349 1.33 10.90 29.55
CA ILE A 349 0.86 9.51 29.46
C ILE A 349 2.01 8.54 29.71
N ILE A 350 3.17 8.75 29.07
CA ILE A 350 4.33 7.87 29.24
C ILE A 350 4.91 7.95 30.66
N LYS A 351 4.90 9.13 31.28
CA LYS A 351 5.27 9.26 32.70
C LYS A 351 4.35 8.42 33.59
N SER A 352 3.05 8.45 33.37
CA SER A 352 2.09 7.62 34.12
C SER A 352 2.38 6.13 33.94
N ALA A 353 2.67 5.69 32.71
CA ALA A 353 3.06 4.30 32.45
C ALA A 353 4.37 3.91 33.16
N ALA A 354 5.37 4.80 33.17
CA ALA A 354 6.62 4.60 33.91
C ALA A 354 6.39 4.48 35.43
N GLU A 355 5.49 5.29 35.99
CA GLU A 355 5.11 5.20 37.40
C GLU A 355 4.40 3.88 37.73
N SER A 356 3.53 3.36 36.84
CA SER A 356 2.91 2.04 36.96
C SER A 356 3.95 0.91 36.97
N VAL A 357 4.90 0.93 36.01
CA VAL A 357 6.01 -0.03 35.96
C VAL A 357 6.85 0.04 37.25
N GLN A 358 7.14 1.24 37.75
CA GLN A 358 7.93 1.42 38.97
C GLN A 358 7.21 0.87 40.21
N LYS A 359 5.88 1.00 40.30
CA LYS A 359 5.08 0.39 41.37
C LYS A 359 5.20 -1.13 41.36
N ILE A 360 5.05 -1.76 40.18
CA ILE A 360 5.21 -3.22 40.03
C ILE A 360 6.63 -3.64 40.44
N ARG A 361 7.65 -2.94 39.94
CA ARG A 361 9.05 -3.19 40.29
C ARG A 361 9.30 -3.11 41.80
N ASN A 362 8.74 -2.11 42.47
CA ASN A 362 8.89 -1.95 43.91
C ASN A 362 8.19 -3.08 44.70
N SER A 363 7.00 -3.50 44.28
CA SER A 363 6.30 -4.65 44.88
C SER A 363 7.11 -5.95 44.73
N VAL A 364 7.64 -6.22 43.53
CA VAL A 364 8.49 -7.40 43.28
C VAL A 364 9.79 -7.31 44.09
N ARG A 365 10.43 -6.14 44.15
CA ARG A 365 11.63 -5.91 44.98
C ARG A 365 11.37 -6.19 46.46
N PHE A 366 10.22 -5.75 46.98
CA PHE A 366 9.83 -6.03 48.37
C PHE A 366 9.64 -7.52 48.60
N MET A 367 8.93 -8.24 47.72
CA MET A 367 8.76 -9.68 47.83
C MET A 367 10.10 -10.43 47.80
N LEU A 368 10.98 -10.10 46.86
CA LEU A 368 12.32 -10.70 46.76
C LEU A 368 13.16 -10.44 48.01
N GLY A 369 13.12 -9.22 48.54
CA GLY A 369 13.85 -8.87 49.77
C GLY A 369 13.40 -9.69 50.98
N ASN A 370 12.08 -9.92 51.13
CA ASN A 370 11.54 -10.73 52.22
C ASN A 370 11.76 -12.24 52.02
N LEU A 371 12.01 -12.68 50.79
CA LEU A 371 12.24 -14.10 50.46
C LEU A 371 13.72 -14.47 50.34
N ASN A 372 14.66 -13.54 50.49
CA ASN A 372 16.10 -13.75 50.25
C ASN A 372 16.70 -14.92 51.05
N GLU A 373 16.19 -15.17 52.26
CA GLU A 373 16.63 -16.26 53.15
C GLU A 373 15.52 -17.27 53.43
N PHE A 374 14.49 -17.31 52.58
CA PHE A 374 13.37 -18.22 52.77
C PHE A 374 13.80 -19.66 52.49
N ASP A 375 13.84 -20.47 53.54
CA ASP A 375 14.05 -21.91 53.45
C ASP A 375 12.79 -22.60 52.90
N LYS A 376 12.93 -23.28 51.75
CA LYS A 376 11.85 -24.04 51.12
C LYS A 376 11.28 -25.13 52.02
N MET A 377 12.03 -25.64 53.01
CA MET A 377 11.50 -26.58 54.00
C MET A 377 10.47 -25.96 54.95
N LYS A 378 10.37 -24.62 55.01
CA LYS A 378 9.40 -23.88 55.82
C LYS A 378 8.11 -23.51 55.07
N ILE A 379 7.90 -24.06 53.86
CA ILE A 379 6.64 -23.85 53.14
C ILE A 379 5.48 -24.42 53.96
N VAL A 380 4.53 -23.55 54.30
CA VAL A 380 3.34 -23.93 55.05
C VAL A 380 2.34 -24.62 54.11
N PRO A 381 1.83 -25.83 54.44
CA PRO A 381 0.78 -26.49 53.66
C PRO A 381 -0.48 -25.61 53.60
N THR A 382 -1.20 -25.63 52.47
CA THR A 382 -2.41 -24.80 52.25
C THR A 382 -3.40 -24.83 53.42
N PRO A 383 -3.74 -25.99 54.03
CA PRO A 383 -4.69 -26.02 55.15
C PRO A 383 -4.21 -25.32 56.43
N ALA A 384 -2.90 -25.09 56.56
CA ALA A 384 -2.27 -24.46 57.72
C ALA A 384 -1.87 -22.99 57.47
N MET A 385 -2.17 -22.44 56.28
CA MET A 385 -1.91 -21.03 55.96
C MET A 385 -2.83 -20.10 56.77
N LEU A 386 -2.36 -18.89 57.06
CA LEU A 386 -3.20 -17.85 57.63
C LEU A 386 -4.31 -17.48 56.64
N ILE A 387 -5.46 -17.03 57.16
CA ILE A 387 -6.61 -16.67 56.32
C ILE A 387 -6.29 -15.60 55.28
N LEU A 388 -5.37 -14.69 55.61
CA LEU A 388 -4.90 -13.64 54.69
C LEU A 388 -4.07 -14.23 53.54
N ASP A 389 -3.17 -15.17 53.82
CA ASP A 389 -2.36 -15.85 52.80
C ASP A 389 -3.24 -16.68 51.86
N LEU A 390 -4.26 -17.34 52.43
CA LEU A 390 -5.27 -18.06 51.65
C LEU A 390 -6.01 -17.13 50.69
N ARG A 391 -6.38 -15.92 51.13
CA ARG A 391 -7.02 -14.92 50.27
C ARG A 391 -6.11 -14.50 49.12
N TYR A 392 -4.86 -14.15 49.40
CA TYR A 392 -3.90 -13.75 48.34
C TYR A 392 -3.64 -14.88 47.35
N ARG A 393 -3.54 -16.13 47.82
CA ARG A 393 -3.40 -17.30 46.95
C ARG A 393 -4.62 -17.50 46.05
N PHE A 394 -5.82 -17.20 46.54
CA PHE A 394 -7.04 -17.27 45.74
C PHE A 394 -7.06 -16.17 44.66
N GLU A 395 -6.71 -14.94 45.02
CA GLU A 395 -6.63 -13.83 44.05
C GLU A 395 -5.54 -14.07 42.99
N ASP A 396 -4.39 -14.62 43.37
CA ASP A 396 -3.33 -15.00 42.42
C ASP A 396 -3.82 -16.07 41.43
N LYS A 397 -4.50 -17.12 41.91
CA LYS A 397 -5.12 -18.14 41.02
C LYS A 397 -6.16 -17.53 40.09
N LYS A 398 -6.96 -16.59 40.59
CA LYS A 398 -7.95 -15.88 39.79
C LYS A 398 -7.28 -15.03 38.71
N LEU A 399 -6.21 -14.31 39.06
CA LEU A 399 -5.42 -13.55 38.10
C LEU A 399 -4.82 -14.47 37.04
N TRP A 400 -4.18 -15.57 37.44
CA TRP A 400 -3.64 -16.59 36.54
C TRP A 400 -4.69 -17.11 35.57
N TYR A 401 -5.88 -17.44 36.07
CA TYR A 401 -6.98 -17.91 35.24
C TYR A 401 -7.40 -16.86 34.20
N VAL A 402 -7.61 -15.61 34.63
CA VAL A 402 -7.97 -14.50 33.72
C VAL A 402 -6.87 -14.23 32.69
N THR A 403 -5.60 -14.22 33.10
CA THR A 403 -4.47 -14.02 32.19
C THR A 403 -4.36 -15.18 31.20
N SER A 404 -4.54 -16.43 31.63
CA SER A 404 -4.54 -17.60 30.73
C SER A 404 -5.70 -17.61 29.74
N MET A 405 -6.85 -17.02 30.11
CA MET A 405 -7.96 -16.83 29.19
C MET A 405 -7.70 -15.72 28.18
N ASN A 406 -7.08 -14.61 28.60
CA ASN A 406 -6.75 -13.49 27.72
C ASN A 406 -5.54 -13.78 26.82
N TYR A 407 -4.61 -14.61 27.29
CA TYR A 407 -3.44 -15.07 26.57
C TYR A 407 -3.33 -16.59 26.74
N PRO A 408 -4.04 -17.37 25.91
CA PRO A 408 -3.90 -18.83 25.88
C PRO A 408 -2.52 -19.18 25.33
N LEU A 409 -1.50 -18.97 26.14
CA LEU A 409 -0.18 -19.52 25.93
C LEU A 409 -0.33 -21.03 26.15
N ASN A 410 -0.17 -21.81 25.08
CA ASN A 410 0.13 -23.24 25.16
C ASN A 410 1.51 -23.40 25.83
N LEU A 411 1.59 -23.10 27.13
CA LEU A 411 2.71 -23.44 27.97
C LEU A 411 2.37 -24.78 28.60
N SER A 412 2.70 -25.84 27.88
CA SER A 412 3.05 -27.10 28.53
C SER A 412 4.27 -26.82 29.42
N VAL A 413 4.04 -26.63 30.72
CA VAL A 413 5.09 -26.69 31.75
C VAL A 413 5.03 -28.04 32.42
#